data_AF-D9Q2L3-F1
#
_entry.id   AF-D9Q2L3-F1
#
_cell.length_a   1.000
_cell.length_b   1.000
_cell.length_c   1.000
_cell.angle_alpha   90.00
_cell.angle_beta   90.00
_cell.angle_gamma   90.00
#
_symmetry.space_group_name_H-M   'P 1'
#
loop_
_entity.id
_entity.type
_entity.pdbx_description
1 polymer ?
#
loop_
_entity_poly.entity_id
_entity_poly.type
_entity_poly.pdbx_seq_one_letter_code
_entity_poly.pdbx_strand_id
1 'polypeptide(L)'
;MSSDVETNSQPAAAELYLEDIKGIADEVARLLFIAGSTRGSAAAQLSVYASLLYDELIAKVNLRDHVDGIINLTGEPLSSAADVVDCMGYRAVASLLVAASKALEGESLEAYRRDLELFADCMGWLVSPQKMLSDEQRGAAVLVSFAAAINKWLEELASS
;
A
#
# COMPACT_ATOMS: atom_id res chain seq x y z
N MET A 1 16.53 8.32 48.58
CA MET A 1 15.45 7.76 47.73
C MET A 1 14.71 8.92 47.10
N SER A 2 14.87 9.10 45.79
CA SER A 2 13.93 9.83 44.92
C SER A 2 14.35 9.47 43.49
N SER A 3 13.80 8.36 43.03
CA SER A 3 13.67 7.99 41.64
C SER A 3 12.30 8.47 41.21
N ASP A 4 12.23 9.46 40.34
CA ASP A 4 11.05 9.99 39.64
C ASP A 4 11.60 11.15 38.79
N VAL A 5 11.46 11.29 37.47
CA VAL A 5 10.42 10.88 36.53
C VAL A 5 11.07 10.79 35.14
N GLU A 6 11.02 9.63 34.48
CA GLU A 6 11.22 9.56 33.03
C GLU A 6 9.92 10.00 32.34
N THR A 7 9.82 11.28 32.02
CA THR A 7 8.74 11.82 31.18
C THR A 7 8.92 11.34 29.75
N ASN A 8 8.15 10.32 29.44
CA ASN A 8 7.73 9.80 28.14
C ASN A 8 7.59 10.90 27.05
N SER A 9 8.46 10.88 26.05
CA SER A 9 8.50 11.79 24.89
C SER A 9 8.09 11.12 23.56
N GLN A 10 7.41 9.96 23.60
CA GLN A 10 7.05 9.18 22.41
C GLN A 10 5.83 9.64 21.55
N PRO A 11 4.83 10.42 22.00
CA PRO A 11 3.62 10.62 21.18
C PRO A 11 3.84 11.48 19.93
N ALA A 12 4.71 12.48 19.97
CA ALA A 12 4.94 13.39 18.83
C ALA A 12 5.65 12.70 17.65
N ALA A 13 6.54 11.74 17.92
CA ALA A 13 7.25 11.02 16.85
C ALA A 13 6.33 10.03 16.12
N ALA A 14 5.41 9.38 16.84
CA ALA A 14 4.43 8.47 16.26
C ALA A 14 3.39 9.23 15.41
N GLU A 15 2.95 10.41 15.85
CA GLU A 15 2.04 11.26 15.07
C GLU A 15 2.68 11.74 13.76
N LEU A 16 3.93 12.23 13.81
CA LEU A 16 4.68 12.63 12.60
C LEU A 16 4.88 11.46 11.63
N TYR A 17 5.18 10.27 12.15
CA TYR A 17 5.34 9.06 11.35
C TYR A 17 4.06 8.66 10.60
N LEU A 18 2.90 8.77 11.26
CA LEU A 18 1.61 8.46 10.66
C LEU A 18 1.16 9.51 9.64
N GLU A 19 1.44 10.79 9.89
CA GLU A 19 1.20 11.86 8.92
C GLU A 19 2.05 11.67 7.66
N ASP A 20 3.30 11.26 7.81
CA ASP A 20 4.19 10.91 6.69
C ASP A 20 3.62 9.74 5.86
N ILE A 21 3.26 8.61 6.49
CA ILE A 21 2.68 7.45 5.78
C ILE A 21 1.43 7.85 5.00
N LYS A 22 0.55 8.61 5.63
CA LYS A 22 -0.70 9.07 5.00
C LYS A 22 -0.42 10.00 3.83
N GLY A 23 0.52 10.94 3.96
CA GLY A 23 0.91 11.84 2.90
C GLY A 23 1.48 11.09 1.69
N ILE A 24 2.36 10.11 1.94
CA ILE A 24 2.95 9.29 0.88
C ILE A 24 1.87 8.45 0.18
N ALA A 25 1.02 7.75 0.94
CA ALA A 25 -0.02 6.89 0.36
C ALA A 25 -1.03 7.67 -0.50
N ASP A 26 -1.45 8.86 -0.05
CA ASP A 26 -2.35 9.74 -0.82
C ASP A 26 -1.69 10.20 -2.12
N GLU A 27 -0.41 10.62 -2.05
CA GLU A 27 0.31 11.10 -3.23
C GLU A 27 0.57 9.97 -4.24
N VAL A 28 0.96 8.78 -3.79
CA VAL A 28 1.14 7.60 -4.67
C VAL A 28 -0.15 7.30 -5.43
N ALA A 29 -1.28 7.16 -4.72
CA ALA A 29 -2.55 6.85 -5.35
C ALA A 29 -3.02 7.97 -6.30
N ARG A 30 -2.81 9.23 -5.92
CA ARG A 30 -3.15 10.41 -6.73
C ARG A 30 -2.32 10.47 -8.01
N LEU A 31 -1.01 10.24 -7.93
CA LEU A 31 -0.12 10.26 -9.08
C LEU A 31 -0.48 9.15 -10.07
N LEU A 32 -0.78 7.94 -9.58
CA LEU A 32 -1.22 6.82 -10.42
C LEU A 32 -2.57 7.08 -11.09
N PHE A 33 -3.52 7.70 -10.37
CA PHE A 33 -4.79 8.15 -10.95
C PHE A 33 -4.59 9.13 -12.12
N ILE A 34 -3.72 10.14 -11.93
CA ILE A 34 -3.41 11.12 -12.97
C ILE A 34 -2.66 10.42 -14.12
N ALA A 35 -1.69 9.55 -13.81
CA ALA A 35 -0.93 8.82 -14.81
C ALA A 35 -1.85 7.99 -15.72
N GLY A 36 -2.79 7.22 -15.15
CA GLY A 36 -3.77 6.44 -15.91
C GLY A 36 -4.71 7.28 -16.78
N SER A 37 -4.91 8.55 -16.43
CA SER A 37 -5.74 9.50 -17.20
C SER A 37 -4.95 10.33 -18.22
N THR A 38 -3.62 10.18 -18.29
CA THR A 38 -2.74 10.94 -19.18
C THR A 38 -2.10 10.03 -20.23
N ARG A 39 -1.33 10.59 -21.17
CA ARG A 39 -0.70 9.83 -22.25
C ARG A 39 0.79 10.11 -22.37
N GLY A 40 1.53 9.12 -22.87
CA GLY A 40 2.93 9.24 -23.25
C GLY A 40 3.85 9.54 -22.06
N SER A 41 4.85 10.40 -22.27
CA SER A 41 5.93 10.64 -21.31
C SER A 41 5.47 11.19 -19.96
N ALA A 42 4.33 11.89 -19.90
CA ALA A 42 3.78 12.41 -18.65
C ALA A 42 3.31 11.27 -17.73
N ALA A 43 2.60 10.28 -18.30
CA ALA A 43 2.16 9.09 -17.56
C ALA A 43 3.37 8.32 -17.00
N ALA A 44 4.41 8.14 -17.81
CA ALA A 44 5.65 7.50 -17.38
C ALA A 44 6.35 8.25 -16.23
N GLN A 45 6.52 9.57 -16.33
CA GLN A 45 7.18 10.36 -15.29
C GLN A 45 6.42 10.34 -13.96
N LEU A 46 5.09 10.49 -14.01
CA LEU A 46 4.23 10.41 -12.82
C LEU A 46 4.29 9.02 -12.18
N SER A 47 4.29 7.96 -13.00
CA SER A 47 4.33 6.57 -12.52
C SER A 47 5.66 6.21 -11.90
N VAL A 48 6.77 6.67 -12.47
CA VAL A 48 8.11 6.52 -11.87
C VAL A 48 8.17 7.27 -10.53
N TYR A 49 7.62 8.49 -10.46
CA TYR A 49 7.60 9.22 -9.20
C TYR A 49 6.73 8.54 -8.13
N ALA A 50 5.56 8.02 -8.52
CA ALA A 50 4.73 7.22 -7.64
C ALA A 50 5.44 5.96 -7.13
N SER A 51 6.19 5.26 -7.99
CA SER A 51 6.99 4.09 -7.60
C SER A 51 8.05 4.45 -6.55
N LEU A 52 8.76 5.56 -6.73
CA LEU A 52 9.78 6.00 -5.77
C LEU A 52 9.18 6.37 -4.40
N LEU A 53 8.04 7.05 -4.39
CA LEU A 53 7.31 7.35 -3.15
C LEU A 53 6.80 6.07 -2.49
N TYR A 54 6.37 5.10 -3.29
CA TYR A 54 5.91 3.82 -2.77
C TYR A 54 7.05 2.98 -2.18
N ASP A 55 8.25 3.01 -2.78
CA ASP A 55 9.45 2.41 -2.20
C ASP A 55 9.81 3.05 -0.85
N GLU A 56 9.63 4.37 -0.71
CA GLU A 56 9.81 5.06 0.58
C GLU A 56 8.80 4.57 1.63
N LEU A 57 7.52 4.40 1.25
CA LEU A 57 6.50 3.83 2.13
C LEU A 57 6.89 2.42 2.60
N ILE A 58 7.25 1.54 1.66
CA ILE A 58 7.66 0.16 1.93
C ILE A 58 8.86 0.11 2.89
N ALA A 59 9.84 0.99 2.70
CA ALA A 59 11.00 1.08 3.57
C ALA A 59 10.63 1.56 4.98
N LYS A 60 9.76 2.58 5.10
CA LYS A 60 9.31 3.11 6.39
C LYS A 60 8.57 2.09 7.24
N VAL A 61 7.84 1.17 6.62
CA VAL A 61 7.04 0.14 7.31
C VAL A 61 7.78 -1.19 7.46
N ASN A 62 9.07 -1.26 7.09
CA ASN A 62 9.89 -2.48 7.14
C ASN A 62 9.22 -3.69 6.47
N LEU A 63 8.52 -3.49 5.34
CA LEU A 63 7.70 -4.53 4.71
C LEU A 63 8.46 -5.85 4.49
N ARG A 64 9.78 -5.78 4.25
CA ARG A 64 10.67 -6.94 4.07
C ARG A 64 10.55 -7.98 5.18
N ASP A 65 10.26 -7.58 6.41
CA ASP A 65 10.13 -8.50 7.54
C ASP A 65 8.80 -9.28 7.52
N HIS A 66 7.88 -8.89 6.61
CA HIS A 66 6.51 -9.41 6.52
C HIS A 66 6.17 -10.04 5.16
N VAL A 67 7.06 -10.00 4.15
CA VAL A 67 6.74 -10.46 2.78
C VAL A 67 6.80 -11.97 2.57
N ASP A 68 7.38 -12.72 3.51
CA ASP A 68 7.64 -14.14 3.34
C ASP A 68 6.35 -14.93 3.09
N GLY A 69 6.29 -15.57 1.93
CA GLY A 69 5.16 -16.41 1.52
C GLY A 69 3.92 -15.65 1.05
N ILE A 70 3.90 -14.31 1.08
CA ILE A 70 2.75 -13.50 0.65
C ILE A 70 2.39 -13.74 -0.81
N ILE A 71 3.38 -13.90 -1.69
CA ILE A 71 3.16 -14.18 -3.11
C ILE A 71 2.38 -15.48 -3.36
N ASN A 72 2.46 -16.45 -2.45
CA ASN A 72 1.70 -17.71 -2.55
C ASN A 72 0.22 -17.51 -2.23
N LEU A 73 -0.14 -16.39 -1.61
CA LEU A 73 -1.51 -16.02 -1.25
C LEU A 73 -2.13 -15.08 -2.29
N THR A 74 -1.33 -14.18 -2.84
CA THR A 74 -1.78 -13.13 -3.75
C THR A 74 -1.62 -13.53 -5.22
N GLY A 75 -0.55 -14.25 -5.57
CA GLY A 75 -0.16 -14.50 -6.96
C GLY A 75 0.33 -13.23 -7.67
N GLU A 76 0.52 -13.37 -8.98
CA GLU A 76 0.85 -12.26 -9.89
C GLU A 76 -0.37 -11.33 -10.08
N PRO A 77 -0.16 -10.00 -10.18
CA PRO A 77 -1.25 -9.05 -10.28
C PRO A 77 -2.00 -9.15 -11.62
N LEU A 78 -3.32 -9.37 -11.57
CA LEU A 78 -4.16 -9.33 -12.77
C LEU A 78 -4.30 -7.91 -13.33
N SER A 79 -4.33 -6.90 -12.45
CA SER A 79 -4.52 -5.50 -12.79
C SER A 79 -3.26 -4.68 -12.56
N SER A 80 -3.01 -3.69 -13.42
CA SER A 80 -1.96 -2.69 -13.19
C SER A 80 -2.37 -1.74 -12.05
N ALA A 81 -1.43 -0.98 -11.49
CA ALA A 81 -1.76 -0.03 -10.42
C ALA A 81 -2.73 1.08 -10.88
N ALA A 82 -2.66 1.49 -12.16
CA ALA A 82 -3.62 2.42 -12.72
C ALA A 82 -5.03 1.82 -12.79
N ASP A 83 -5.16 0.56 -13.20
CA ASP A 83 -6.44 -0.15 -13.24
C ASP A 83 -7.03 -0.35 -11.84
N VAL A 84 -6.21 -0.66 -10.83
CA VAL A 84 -6.67 -0.79 -9.44
C VAL A 84 -7.22 0.54 -8.92
N VAL A 85 -6.53 1.64 -9.23
CA VAL A 85 -6.96 2.99 -8.85
C VAL A 85 -8.24 3.39 -9.60
N ASP A 86 -8.43 2.97 -10.84
CA ASP A 86 -9.70 3.15 -11.57
C ASP A 86 -10.83 2.28 -10.99
N CYS A 87 -10.53 1.02 -10.63
CA CYS A 87 -11.45 0.04 -10.03
C CYS A 87 -12.05 0.53 -8.71
N MET A 88 -11.21 1.06 -7.82
CA MET A 88 -11.58 1.39 -6.43
C MET A 88 -11.73 2.89 -6.17
N GLY A 89 -11.10 3.73 -6.99
CA GLY A 89 -10.88 5.15 -6.71
C GLY A 89 -9.65 5.38 -5.82
N TYR A 90 -8.87 6.41 -6.15
CA TYR A 90 -7.59 6.68 -5.50
C TYR A 90 -7.68 6.87 -3.98
N ARG A 91 -8.77 7.44 -3.46
CA ARG A 91 -8.95 7.64 -2.00
C ARG A 91 -9.10 6.33 -1.24
N ALA A 92 -9.79 5.35 -1.83
CA ALA A 92 -9.95 4.03 -1.22
C ALA A 92 -8.61 3.30 -1.21
N VAL A 93 -7.87 3.35 -2.32
CA VAL A 93 -6.50 2.80 -2.41
C VAL A 93 -5.60 3.45 -1.35
N ALA A 94 -5.53 4.78 -1.28
CA ALA A 94 -4.72 5.49 -0.30
C ALA A 94 -5.07 5.10 1.14
N SER A 95 -6.37 5.06 1.48
CA SER A 95 -6.83 4.67 2.82
C SER A 95 -6.46 3.23 3.15
N LEU A 96 -6.58 2.32 2.19
CA LEU A 96 -6.23 0.92 2.37
C LEU A 96 -4.71 0.72 2.51
N LEU A 97 -3.88 1.47 1.78
CA LEU A 97 -2.42 1.45 1.95
C LEU A 97 -2.03 1.89 3.36
N VAL A 98 -2.62 2.98 3.87
CA VAL A 98 -2.38 3.45 5.25
C VAL A 98 -2.82 2.40 6.27
N ALA A 99 -4.00 1.82 6.08
CA ALA A 99 -4.52 0.79 6.97
C ALA A 99 -3.64 -0.48 6.95
N ALA A 100 -3.14 -0.87 5.78
CA ALA A 100 -2.25 -2.00 5.61
C ALA A 100 -0.89 -1.76 6.28
N SER A 101 -0.33 -0.54 6.20
CA SER A 101 0.87 -0.15 6.93
C SER A 101 0.68 -0.29 8.45
N LYS A 102 -0.43 0.22 8.98
CA LYS A 102 -0.77 0.09 10.40
C LYS A 102 -1.01 -1.36 10.84
N ALA A 103 -1.51 -2.21 9.94
CA ALA A 103 -1.72 -3.61 10.23
C ALA A 103 -0.41 -4.37 10.46
N LEU A 104 0.71 -3.92 9.87
CA LEU A 104 2.05 -4.45 10.18
C LEU A 104 2.48 -4.17 11.62
N GLU A 105 1.92 -3.12 12.23
CA GLU A 105 2.12 -2.77 13.65
C GLU A 105 1.06 -3.37 14.57
N GLY A 106 0.20 -4.25 14.04
CA GLY A 106 -0.83 -4.97 14.80
C GLY A 106 -2.20 -4.27 14.87
N GLU A 107 -2.42 -3.18 14.12
CA GLU A 107 -3.77 -2.59 14.01
C GLU A 107 -4.71 -3.47 13.16
N SER A 108 -6.01 -3.37 13.43
CA SER A 108 -6.99 -4.19 12.72
C SER A 108 -7.45 -3.59 11.39
N LEU A 109 -7.67 -4.45 10.40
CA LEU A 109 -8.21 -4.10 9.08
C LEU A 109 -9.73 -4.23 8.97
N GLU A 110 -10.45 -4.59 10.05
CA GLU A 110 -11.89 -4.88 9.96
C GLU A 110 -12.74 -3.68 9.49
N ALA A 111 -12.32 -2.45 9.82
CA ALA A 111 -12.98 -1.23 9.32
C ALA A 111 -12.87 -1.08 7.79
N TYR A 112 -11.86 -1.69 7.19
CA TYR A 112 -11.53 -1.64 5.76
C TYR A 112 -11.86 -2.95 5.03
N ARG A 113 -12.56 -3.90 5.68
CA ARG A 113 -12.85 -5.23 5.13
C ARG A 113 -13.44 -5.19 3.71
N ARG A 114 -14.34 -4.24 3.44
CA ARG A 114 -14.96 -4.10 2.11
C ARG A 114 -13.95 -3.63 1.05
N ASP A 115 -13.13 -2.65 1.39
CA ASP A 115 -12.10 -2.14 0.48
C ASP A 115 -11.03 -3.20 0.25
N LEU A 116 -10.68 -3.97 1.28
CA LEU A 116 -9.75 -5.10 1.18
C LEU A 116 -10.29 -6.23 0.30
N GLU A 117 -11.58 -6.58 0.42
CA GLU A 117 -12.24 -7.57 -0.44
C GLU A 117 -12.25 -7.10 -1.90
N LEU A 118 -12.65 -5.84 -2.14
CA LEU A 118 -12.64 -5.27 -3.48
C LEU A 118 -11.22 -5.21 -4.07
N PHE A 119 -10.23 -4.80 -3.28
CA PHE A 119 -8.83 -4.79 -3.69
C PHE A 119 -8.36 -6.19 -4.11
N ALA A 120 -8.62 -7.20 -3.28
CA ALA A 120 -8.26 -8.58 -3.58
C ALA A 120 -8.91 -9.08 -4.88
N ASP A 121 -10.17 -8.69 -5.13
CA ASP A 121 -10.89 -9.02 -6.36
C ASP A 121 -10.29 -8.29 -7.58
N CYS A 122 -10.02 -6.97 -7.49
CA CYS A 122 -9.37 -6.22 -8.58
C CYS A 122 -7.96 -6.79 -8.87
N MET A 123 -7.22 -7.22 -7.84
CA MET A 123 -5.88 -7.80 -7.97
C MET A 123 -5.88 -9.25 -8.45
N GLY A 124 -6.98 -9.99 -8.25
CA GLY A 124 -7.08 -11.40 -8.58
C GLY A 124 -6.40 -12.34 -7.58
N TRP A 125 -6.50 -12.06 -6.29
CA TRP A 125 -5.84 -12.86 -5.25
C TRP A 125 -6.25 -14.35 -5.28
N LEU A 126 -5.26 -15.23 -5.10
CA LEU A 126 -5.48 -16.68 -5.03
C LEU A 126 -6.26 -17.08 -3.76
N VAL A 127 -6.08 -16.32 -2.68
CA VAL A 127 -6.69 -16.55 -1.38
C VAL A 127 -7.50 -15.32 -0.98
N SER A 128 -8.78 -15.53 -0.66
CA SER A 128 -9.63 -14.47 -0.10
C SER A 128 -9.03 -13.90 1.19
N PRO A 129 -9.10 -12.58 1.42
CA PRO A 129 -8.53 -11.95 2.62
C PRO A 129 -8.99 -12.59 3.94
N GLN A 130 -10.23 -13.07 4.01
CA GLN A 130 -10.78 -13.70 5.20
C GLN A 130 -10.10 -15.02 5.59
N LYS A 131 -9.44 -15.69 4.64
CA LYS A 131 -8.71 -16.95 4.85
C LYS A 131 -7.26 -16.74 5.28
N MET A 132 -6.77 -15.50 5.27
CA MET A 132 -5.45 -15.14 5.80
C MET A 132 -5.45 -15.18 7.32
N LEU A 133 -4.31 -15.53 7.90
CA LEU A 133 -4.16 -15.87 9.32
C LEU A 133 -4.18 -14.66 10.25
N SER A 134 -3.81 -13.48 9.76
CA SER A 134 -3.72 -12.25 10.56
C SER A 134 -3.95 -10.99 9.72
N ASP A 135 -4.28 -9.88 10.38
CA ASP A 135 -4.35 -8.57 9.74
C ASP A 135 -2.98 -8.09 9.27
N GLU A 136 -1.90 -8.46 9.95
CA GLU A 136 -0.52 -8.27 9.48
C GLU A 136 -0.30 -8.95 8.12
N GLN A 137 -0.70 -10.21 7.97
CA GLN A 137 -0.58 -10.93 6.69
C GLN A 137 -1.43 -10.28 5.59
N ARG A 138 -2.63 -9.80 5.92
CA ARG A 138 -3.50 -9.06 4.97
C ARG A 138 -2.88 -7.72 4.58
N GLY A 139 -2.29 -7.00 5.52
CA GLY A 139 -1.59 -5.74 5.28
C GLY A 139 -0.38 -5.93 4.38
N ALA A 140 0.46 -6.92 4.69
CA ALA A 140 1.58 -7.30 3.83
C ALA A 140 1.11 -7.71 2.43
N ALA A 141 0.01 -8.46 2.33
CA ALA A 141 -0.59 -8.85 1.05
C ALA A 141 -1.04 -7.65 0.20
N VAL A 142 -1.69 -6.64 0.80
CA VAL A 142 -2.02 -5.39 0.10
C VAL A 142 -0.75 -4.72 -0.43
N LEU A 143 0.25 -4.54 0.44
CA LEU A 143 1.44 -3.77 0.08
C LEU A 143 2.29 -4.47 -1.01
N VAL A 144 2.48 -5.78 -0.88
CA VAL A 144 3.20 -6.58 -1.90
C VAL A 144 2.45 -6.61 -3.22
N SER A 145 1.13 -6.79 -3.17
CA SER A 145 0.29 -6.80 -4.38
C SER A 145 0.33 -5.48 -5.11
N PHE A 146 0.27 -4.37 -4.37
CA PHE A 146 0.33 -3.04 -4.98
C PHE A 146 1.71 -2.72 -5.54
N ALA A 147 2.80 -3.20 -4.92
CA ALA A 147 4.14 -3.12 -5.50
C ALA A 147 4.20 -3.82 -6.86
N ALA A 148 3.67 -5.04 -6.94
CA ALA A 148 3.60 -5.79 -8.18
C ALA A 148 2.72 -5.08 -9.23
N ALA A 149 1.60 -4.48 -8.82
CA ALA A 149 0.73 -3.70 -9.70
C ALA A 149 1.45 -2.48 -10.30
N ILE A 150 2.29 -1.79 -9.51
CA ILE A 150 3.10 -0.66 -9.98
C ILE A 150 4.10 -1.13 -11.02
N ASN A 151 4.82 -2.24 -10.74
CA ASN A 151 5.77 -2.81 -11.70
C ASN A 151 5.09 -3.18 -13.02
N LYS A 152 3.94 -3.84 -12.95
CA LYS A 152 3.12 -4.16 -14.12
C LYS A 152 2.73 -2.91 -14.92
N TRP A 153 2.29 -1.85 -14.23
CA TRP A 153 1.95 -0.58 -14.88
C TRP A 153 3.16 0.05 -15.59
N LEU A 154 4.34 0.02 -14.98
CA LEU A 154 5.57 0.53 -15.58
C LEU A 154 5.99 -0.30 -16.81
N GLU A 155 5.82 -1.62 -16.79
CA GLU A 155 6.08 -2.51 -17.93
C GLU A 155 5.12 -2.24 -19.10
N GLU A 156 3.85 -2.01 -18.81
CA GLU A 156 2.83 -1.64 -19.80
C GLU A 156 3.18 -0.31 -20.48
N LEU A 157 3.57 0.70 -19.70
CA LEU A 157 4.01 2.00 -20.21
C LEU A 157 5.31 1.93 -21.01
N ALA A 158 6.23 1.02 -20.66
CA ALA A 158 7.46 0.81 -21.42
C ALA A 158 7.21 0.11 -22.77
N SER A 159 6.09 -0.60 -22.87
CA SER A 159 5.70 -1.38 -24.07
C SER A 159 4.78 -0.61 -25.04
N SER A 160 4.28 0.57 -24.62
CA SER A 160 3.38 1.45 -25.39
C SER A 160 4.10 2.50 -26.20
#